data_AF-A0A1I6PSC6-F1
#
_entry.id   AF-A0A1I6PSC6-F1
#
_cell.length_a   1.000
_cell.length_b   1.000
_cell.length_c   1.000
_cell.angle_alpha   90.00
_cell.angle_beta   90.00
_cell.angle_gamma   90.00
#
_symmetry.space_group_name_H-M   'P 1'
#
loop_
_entity.id
_entity.type
_entity.pdbx_description
1 polymer ?
#
loop_
_entity_poly.entity_id
_entity_poly.type
_entity_poly.pdbx_seq_one_letter_code
_entity_poly.pdbx_strand_id
1 'polypeptide(L)'
;MKHKTLYIYAVVLILGFNVAGCDKNDNIDVNGDMVEIDGVALGLGGVDLSSGTEATTRASVGGIDYAVNTNDDPTSNANLISNRSGWKLDFSLYNGNDASGSVETTPYADASFTGGVYNTGTETWEPSPYKQLLFPNYFKPHVEAWLYPDPTSYPDAKTTVVQDQSDESDFLAQDILYRAKSVLPENATESFGKKLSVQLSHQRAMLNFKFQDIVREDINEVTVKVKVGGTDYTPYSLRAAGVLEYMLILPEDTPAATEIIVEYETVGNDLLQPIKYKHKVNLGITGTLGSNNCYCFALSPKEMTISPVAVINWVTGEPVLGEYVAVTAYPTFKGPKNQTFYFYYDNKLTVDGTLNGTPKLHEISFNNDGECTIKPDGRIITHIFNTNSLSEADWVEYKLAEPIILGDAEKMYIDLETIINNLYP
;
A
#
# COMPACT_ATOMS: atom_id res chain seq x y z
N MET A 1 -74.05 -4.04 32.66
CA MET A 1 -73.72 -2.61 32.80
C MET A 1 -73.02 -2.38 34.13
N LYS A 2 -71.96 -1.56 34.09
CA LYS A 2 -71.10 -1.05 35.18
C LYS A 2 -69.96 -1.96 35.65
N HIS A 3 -68.84 -1.26 35.87
CA HIS A 3 -67.45 -1.65 35.69
C HIS A 3 -66.72 -1.90 37.02
N LYS A 4 -65.68 -2.75 36.90
CA LYS A 4 -64.32 -2.69 37.49
C LYS A 4 -64.18 -2.52 39.01
N THR A 5 -63.39 -3.40 39.63
CA THR A 5 -62.05 -3.11 40.18
C THR A 5 -61.39 -4.44 40.56
N LEU A 6 -60.29 -4.82 39.91
CA LEU A 6 -59.46 -5.97 40.29
C LEU A 6 -58.21 -5.42 40.97
N TYR A 7 -58.10 -5.65 42.28
CA TYR A 7 -56.92 -5.40 43.08
C TYR A 7 -55.88 -6.50 42.77
N ILE A 8 -54.73 -6.11 42.22
CA ILE A 8 -53.57 -6.98 42.09
C ILE A 8 -52.87 -7.01 43.45
N TYR A 9 -52.77 -8.20 44.03
CA TYR A 9 -51.99 -8.48 45.23
C TYR A 9 -50.50 -8.27 44.96
N ALA A 10 -49.88 -7.41 45.76
CA ALA A 10 -48.44 -7.31 45.90
C ALA A 10 -47.90 -8.57 46.59
N VAL A 11 -47.08 -9.35 45.88
CA VAL A 11 -46.18 -10.33 46.49
C VAL A 11 -44.80 -9.71 46.56
N VAL A 12 -44.39 -9.51 47.80
CA VAL A 12 -43.13 -8.94 48.30
C VAL A 12 -42.04 -10.01 48.27
N LEU A 13 -40.86 -9.62 47.77
CA LEU A 13 -39.51 -10.15 47.95
C LEU A 13 -39.27 -11.67 47.85
N ILE A 14 -38.40 -12.05 46.91
CA ILE A 14 -36.99 -12.39 47.16
C ILE A 14 -36.38 -12.68 45.78
N LEU A 15 -35.51 -11.79 45.33
CA LEU A 15 -34.35 -12.11 44.49
C LEU A 15 -33.36 -10.98 44.74
N GLY A 16 -32.34 -11.29 45.53
CA GLY A 16 -31.20 -10.42 45.72
C GLY A 16 -30.51 -10.23 44.37
N PHE A 17 -30.85 -9.15 43.68
CA PHE A 17 -29.88 -8.50 42.84
C PHE A 17 -28.96 -7.75 43.80
N ASN A 18 -27.76 -8.30 43.99
CA ASN A 18 -26.58 -7.50 44.28
C ASN A 18 -26.44 -6.48 43.13
N VAL A 19 -27.19 -5.39 43.21
CA VAL A 19 -26.81 -4.16 42.52
C VAL A 19 -25.75 -3.54 43.42
N ALA A 20 -24.54 -4.12 43.39
CA ALA A 20 -23.35 -3.35 43.68
C ALA A 20 -23.16 -2.41 42.48
N GLY A 21 -24.02 -1.40 42.39
CA GLY A 21 -23.68 -0.20 41.64
C GLY A 21 -22.67 0.53 42.49
N CYS A 22 -21.38 0.42 42.17
CA CYS A 22 -20.39 1.36 42.69
C CYS A 22 -20.81 2.76 42.25
N ASP A 23 -21.02 3.63 43.24
CA ASP A 23 -21.29 5.05 43.04
C ASP A 23 -20.02 5.71 42.48
N LYS A 24 -20.18 6.75 41.64
CA LYS A 24 -19.08 7.62 41.16
C LYS A 24 -18.33 8.32 42.32
N ASN A 25 -18.82 8.18 43.55
CA ASN A 25 -18.26 8.73 44.79
C ASN A 25 -17.49 7.73 45.65
N ASP A 26 -17.36 6.46 45.26
CA ASP A 26 -16.48 5.55 46.00
C ASP A 26 -15.04 6.06 45.90
N ASN A 27 -14.49 6.47 47.04
CA ASN A 27 -13.06 6.77 47.18
C ASN A 27 -12.30 5.53 46.74
N ILE A 28 -11.66 5.62 45.57
CA ILE A 28 -10.75 4.60 45.05
C ILE A 28 -9.64 4.43 46.10
N ASP A 29 -9.70 3.36 46.90
CA ASP A 29 -8.65 3.05 47.85
C ASP A 29 -7.50 2.40 47.06
N VAL A 30 -6.34 3.06 47.10
CA VAL A 30 -5.14 2.73 46.31
C VAL A 30 -4.60 1.34 46.65
N ASN A 31 -5.09 0.71 47.73
CA ASN A 31 -4.52 -0.51 48.29
C ASN A 31 -5.17 -1.83 47.83
N GLY A 32 -6.16 -1.81 46.93
CA GLY A 32 -6.80 -3.06 46.46
C GLY A 32 -7.49 -3.02 45.11
N ASP A 33 -7.95 -1.84 44.67
CA ASP A 33 -8.86 -1.72 43.51
C ASP A 33 -8.17 -1.16 42.25
N MET A 34 -6.93 -0.70 42.38
CA MET A 34 -6.10 -0.13 41.30
C MET A 34 -5.00 -1.10 40.87
N VAL A 35 -4.81 -1.21 39.56
CA VAL A 35 -3.71 -1.95 38.94
C VAL A 35 -2.62 -0.98 38.52
N GLU A 36 -1.39 -1.28 38.91
CA GLU A 36 -0.19 -0.63 38.40
C GLU A 36 0.12 -1.07 36.97
N ILE A 37 0.32 -0.09 36.09
CA ILE A 37 0.81 -0.28 34.72
C ILE A 37 2.24 0.26 34.67
N ASP A 38 3.22 -0.62 34.53
CA ASP A 38 4.64 -0.29 34.41
C ASP A 38 4.95 0.32 33.03
N GLY A 39 4.15 0.00 32.01
CA GLY A 39 4.21 0.64 30.70
C GLY A 39 3.32 -0.03 29.65
N VAL A 40 3.35 0.53 28.43
CA VAL A 40 2.54 0.09 27.30
C VAL A 40 3.41 -0.70 26.31
N ALA A 41 3.06 -1.97 26.08
CA ALA A 41 3.62 -2.77 25.01
C ALA A 41 2.81 -2.55 23.73
N LEU A 42 3.50 -2.41 22.60
CA LEU A 42 2.85 -2.25 21.30
C LEU A 42 3.01 -3.52 20.47
N GLY A 43 1.98 -3.82 19.69
CA GLY A 43 2.05 -4.73 18.55
C GLY A 43 1.33 -4.13 17.35
N LEU A 44 1.51 -4.75 16.19
CA LEU A 44 0.68 -4.49 15.02
C LEU A 44 -0.45 -5.51 14.93
N GLY A 45 -1.69 -5.02 14.84
CA GLY A 45 -2.86 -5.87 14.67
C GLY A 45 -3.98 -5.14 13.95
N GLY A 46 -4.69 -5.85 13.05
CA GLY A 46 -5.98 -5.37 12.56
C GLY A 46 -6.92 -5.13 13.74
N VAL A 47 -7.83 -4.17 13.60
CA VAL A 47 -8.74 -3.70 14.68
C VAL A 47 -9.65 -4.81 15.24
N ASP A 48 -9.60 -6.03 14.71
CA ASP A 48 -10.34 -7.19 15.20
C ASP A 48 -9.48 -8.47 15.17
N LEU A 49 -8.64 -8.68 16.19
CA LEU A 49 -7.92 -9.95 16.40
C LEU A 49 -8.61 -10.75 17.51
N SER A 50 -9.79 -11.30 17.21
CA SER A 50 -10.34 -12.41 17.98
C SER A 50 -9.49 -13.69 17.88
N SER A 51 -8.48 -13.71 17.00
CA SER A 51 -7.63 -14.87 16.74
C SER A 51 -6.24 -14.85 17.40
N GLY A 52 -5.73 -13.69 17.86
CA GLY A 52 -4.41 -13.61 18.49
C GLY A 52 -3.24 -14.11 17.62
N THR A 53 -3.43 -14.22 16.30
CA THR A 53 -2.43 -14.76 15.39
C THR A 53 -1.50 -13.64 14.92
N GLU A 54 -0.19 -13.82 15.13
CA GLU A 54 0.82 -12.97 14.49
C GLU A 54 0.66 -13.01 12.96
N ALA A 55 0.83 -11.86 12.32
CA ALA A 55 0.84 -11.77 10.88
C ALA A 55 1.99 -12.64 10.31
N THR A 56 1.64 -13.71 9.60
CA THR A 56 2.61 -14.75 9.18
C THR A 56 2.60 -15.01 7.67
N THR A 57 1.72 -14.36 6.92
CA THR A 57 1.61 -14.60 5.47
C THR A 57 2.28 -13.50 4.67
N ARG A 58 3.28 -13.91 3.87
CA ARG A 58 3.76 -13.14 2.72
C ARG A 58 2.57 -12.73 1.87
N ALA A 59 2.51 -11.46 1.48
CA ALA A 59 1.55 -11.00 0.50
C ALA A 59 1.91 -11.58 -0.87
N SER A 60 1.40 -12.77 -1.18
CA SER A 60 1.45 -13.33 -2.53
C SER A 60 0.12 -13.04 -3.20
N VAL A 61 0.11 -12.12 -4.17
CA VAL A 61 -1.11 -11.78 -4.89
C VAL A 61 -0.92 -12.00 -6.38
N GLY A 62 -1.82 -12.78 -6.98
CA GLY A 62 -1.70 -13.16 -8.40
C GLY A 62 -0.43 -13.95 -8.73
N GLY A 63 0.17 -14.64 -7.73
CA GLY A 63 1.44 -15.36 -7.89
C GLY A 63 2.69 -14.48 -7.79
N ILE A 64 2.55 -13.22 -7.37
CA ILE A 64 3.64 -12.27 -7.14
C ILE A 64 3.82 -12.08 -5.64
N ASP A 65 5.00 -12.40 -5.14
CA ASP A 65 5.37 -12.18 -3.74
C ASP A 65 5.85 -10.74 -3.55
N TYR A 66 5.19 -9.96 -2.70
CA TYR A 66 5.60 -8.60 -2.32
C TYR A 66 6.39 -8.60 -1.00
N ALA A 67 7.24 -7.59 -0.81
CA ALA A 67 8.08 -7.40 0.37
C ALA A 67 7.31 -6.88 1.59
N VAL A 68 6.13 -6.30 1.39
CA VAL A 68 5.25 -5.84 2.47
C VAL A 68 5.04 -6.92 3.54
N ASN A 69 5.18 -6.53 4.80
CA ASN A 69 5.13 -7.41 5.97
C ASN A 69 6.17 -8.55 5.97
N THR A 70 7.29 -8.37 5.29
CA THR A 70 8.46 -9.26 5.40
C THR A 70 9.61 -8.56 6.13
N ASN A 71 10.73 -9.25 6.33
CA ASN A 71 11.93 -8.65 6.93
C ASN A 71 12.52 -7.51 6.10
N ASP A 72 12.21 -7.46 4.79
CA ASP A 72 12.67 -6.39 3.90
C ASP A 72 11.80 -5.12 4.03
N ASP A 73 10.59 -5.24 4.58
CA ASP A 73 9.71 -4.11 4.85
C ASP A 73 10.11 -3.41 6.17
N PRO A 74 10.59 -2.15 6.10
CA PRO A 74 11.01 -1.41 7.29
C PRO A 74 9.84 -1.08 8.22
N THR A 75 8.59 -1.16 7.73
CA THR A 75 7.37 -0.84 8.47
C THR A 75 6.77 -2.05 9.21
N SER A 76 7.28 -3.26 8.96
CA SER A 76 6.78 -4.51 9.53
C SER A 76 6.83 -4.58 11.06
N ASN A 77 6.08 -5.53 11.64
CA ASN A 77 5.98 -5.72 13.10
C ASN A 77 7.34 -6.02 13.76
N ALA A 78 8.20 -6.77 13.08
CA ALA A 78 9.56 -7.05 13.57
C ALA A 78 10.39 -5.78 13.78
N ASN A 79 10.05 -4.72 13.03
CA ASN A 79 10.71 -3.41 13.08
C ASN A 79 9.92 -2.36 13.87
N LEU A 80 8.84 -2.75 14.54
CA LEU A 80 7.97 -1.84 15.31
C LEU A 80 8.75 -1.01 16.33
N ILE A 81 9.78 -1.60 16.92
CA ILE A 81 10.60 -0.98 17.96
C ILE A 81 11.98 -0.55 17.45
N SER A 82 12.72 -1.45 16.77
CA SER A 82 14.11 -1.21 16.35
C SER A 82 14.25 0.04 15.47
N ASN A 83 13.30 0.26 14.57
CA ASN A 83 13.29 1.39 13.64
C ASN A 83 12.55 2.63 14.18
N ARG A 84 11.93 2.56 15.36
CA ARG A 84 11.09 3.64 15.94
C ARG A 84 11.53 4.07 17.34
N SER A 85 12.77 3.80 17.72
CA SER A 85 13.31 4.15 19.05
C SER A 85 13.28 5.66 19.37
N GLY A 86 13.32 6.53 18.34
CA GLY A 86 13.20 7.99 18.48
C GLY A 86 11.77 8.52 18.44
N TRP A 87 10.75 7.66 18.42
CA TRP A 87 9.35 8.07 18.28
C TRP A 87 8.73 8.42 19.63
N LYS A 88 7.49 8.91 19.59
CA LYS A 88 6.66 9.24 20.74
C LYS A 88 5.35 8.47 20.69
N LEU A 89 4.86 8.09 21.87
CA LEU A 89 3.55 7.49 22.06
C LEU A 89 2.63 8.44 22.83
N ASP A 90 1.49 8.78 22.23
CA ASP A 90 0.34 9.29 22.97
C ASP A 90 -0.57 8.11 23.30
N PHE A 91 -0.92 7.95 24.57
CA PHE A 91 -1.72 6.85 25.07
C PHE A 91 -2.84 7.38 25.96
N SER A 92 -4.08 7.06 25.60
CA SER A 92 -5.27 7.47 26.35
C SER A 92 -6.11 6.25 26.72
N LEU A 93 -6.41 6.16 28.00
CA LEU A 93 -7.23 5.09 28.57
C LEU A 93 -8.47 5.72 29.20
N TYR A 94 -9.64 5.21 28.86
CA TYR A 94 -10.94 5.75 29.28
C TYR A 94 -11.63 4.76 30.22
N ASN A 95 -12.32 5.24 31.26
CA ASN A 95 -13.01 4.44 32.29
C ASN A 95 -14.25 3.66 31.78
N GLY A 96 -14.40 3.47 30.46
CA GLY A 96 -15.53 2.75 29.86
C GLY A 96 -16.73 3.64 29.53
N ASN A 97 -17.92 3.06 29.58
CA ASN A 97 -19.17 3.78 29.34
C ASN A 97 -19.58 4.59 30.56
N ASP A 98 -20.08 5.80 30.34
CA ASP A 98 -20.77 6.59 31.33
C ASP A 98 -22.12 5.96 31.73
N ALA A 99 -22.80 6.54 32.71
CA ALA A 99 -24.11 6.05 33.18
C ALA A 99 -25.20 6.05 32.09
N SER A 100 -24.98 6.69 30.93
CA SER A 100 -25.87 6.70 29.78
C SER A 100 -25.56 5.61 28.75
N GLY A 101 -24.50 4.83 28.97
CA GLY A 101 -24.01 3.85 28.00
C GLY A 101 -23.13 4.44 26.90
N SER A 102 -22.74 5.72 27.02
CA SER A 102 -21.88 6.41 26.06
C SER A 102 -20.42 6.31 26.48
N VAL A 103 -19.50 6.17 25.53
CA VAL A 103 -18.07 6.10 25.85
C VAL A 103 -17.59 7.44 26.40
N GLU A 104 -17.05 7.45 27.63
CA GLU A 104 -16.53 8.65 28.30
C GLU A 104 -15.54 9.40 27.39
N THR A 105 -15.75 10.69 27.14
CA THR A 105 -14.92 11.47 26.20
C THR A 105 -13.60 11.94 26.78
N THR A 106 -13.47 11.96 28.11
CA THR A 106 -12.27 12.43 28.80
C THR A 106 -11.39 11.24 29.18
N PRO A 107 -10.10 11.23 28.77
CA PRO A 107 -9.16 10.20 29.22
C PRO A 107 -8.97 10.21 30.74
N TYR A 108 -8.75 9.03 31.31
CA TYR A 108 -8.36 8.86 32.70
C TYR A 108 -6.90 9.27 32.87
N ALA A 109 -6.67 10.43 33.48
CA ALA A 109 -5.36 11.09 33.53
C ALA A 109 -4.25 10.25 34.19
N ASP A 110 -4.60 9.42 35.17
CA ASP A 110 -3.64 8.60 35.91
C ASP A 110 -3.19 7.35 35.14
N ALA A 111 -3.92 6.97 34.07
CA ALA A 111 -3.53 5.89 33.16
C ALA A 111 -3.14 6.40 31.75
N SER A 112 -3.16 7.72 31.52
CA SER A 112 -2.94 8.31 30.19
C SER A 112 -1.69 9.20 30.16
N PHE A 113 -1.06 9.32 29.00
CA PHE A 113 0.10 10.19 28.79
C PHE A 113 0.23 10.63 27.33
N THR A 114 1.01 11.70 27.12
CA THR A 114 1.33 12.26 25.81
C THR A 114 2.85 12.34 25.71
N GLY A 115 3.40 12.04 24.55
CA GLY A 115 4.85 12.15 24.32
C GLY A 115 5.68 11.11 25.07
N GLY A 116 5.13 9.93 25.34
CA GLY A 116 5.86 8.84 26.00
C GLY A 116 7.04 8.34 25.16
N VAL A 117 8.04 7.77 25.82
CA VAL A 117 9.29 7.30 25.22
C VAL A 117 9.45 5.79 25.43
N TYR A 118 10.15 5.14 24.50
CA TYR A 118 10.42 3.71 24.62
C TYR A 118 11.54 3.44 25.61
N ASN A 119 11.29 2.57 26.58
CA ASN A 119 12.27 2.10 27.55
C ASN A 119 12.74 0.69 27.15
N THR A 120 14.01 0.58 26.75
CA THR A 120 14.61 -0.70 26.33
C THR A 120 14.81 -1.69 27.46
N GLY A 121 14.82 -1.24 28.72
CA GLY A 121 15.00 -2.12 29.89
C GLY A 121 13.73 -2.89 30.27
N THR A 122 12.57 -2.29 30.05
CA THR A 122 11.23 -2.85 30.32
C THR A 122 10.52 -3.30 29.04
N GLU A 123 11.08 -2.94 27.89
CA GLU A 123 10.50 -3.14 26.55
C GLU A 123 9.08 -2.55 26.46
N THR A 124 8.86 -1.38 27.06
CA THR A 124 7.58 -0.69 27.12
C THR A 124 7.71 0.79 26.84
N TRP A 125 6.62 1.39 26.36
CA TRP A 125 6.46 2.83 26.27
C TRP A 125 5.97 3.40 27.59
N GLU A 126 6.63 4.45 28.04
CA GLU A 126 6.45 5.05 29.36
C GLU A 126 6.31 6.58 29.25
N PRO A 127 5.58 7.23 30.18
CA PRO A 127 5.52 8.68 30.25
C PRO A 127 6.90 9.33 30.34
N SER A 128 7.06 10.53 29.76
CA SER A 128 8.27 11.34 29.90
C SER A 128 7.91 12.74 30.41
N PRO A 129 8.31 13.14 31.64
CA PRO A 129 9.04 12.35 32.64
C PRO A 129 8.22 11.17 33.17
N TYR A 130 8.91 10.15 33.69
CA TYR A 130 8.29 8.94 34.22
C TYR A 130 7.26 9.27 35.31
N LYS A 131 6.08 8.66 35.21
CA LYS A 131 5.06 8.60 36.26
C LYS A 131 4.49 7.19 36.31
N GLN A 132 4.17 6.72 37.51
CA GLN A 132 3.44 5.48 37.69
C GLN A 132 2.05 5.63 37.07
N LEU A 133 1.67 4.69 36.20
CA LEU A 133 0.32 4.63 35.67
C LEU A 133 -0.52 3.71 36.55
N LEU A 134 -1.75 4.12 36.82
CA LEU A 134 -2.69 3.42 37.69
C LEU A 134 -4.04 3.33 36.99
N PHE A 135 -4.68 2.15 36.99
CA PHE A 135 -6.01 1.97 36.40
C PHE A 135 -6.92 1.08 37.25
N PRO A 136 -8.21 1.41 37.45
CA PRO A 136 -9.11 0.55 38.23
C PRO A 136 -9.45 -0.75 37.48
N ASN A 137 -9.29 -1.91 38.13
CA ASN A 137 -9.30 -3.22 37.45
C ASN A 137 -10.68 -3.67 36.93
N TYR A 138 -11.75 -3.04 37.42
CA TYR A 138 -13.13 -3.50 37.27
C TYR A 138 -13.88 -2.83 36.10
N PHE A 139 -13.21 -1.96 35.35
CA PHE A 139 -13.77 -1.35 34.13
C PHE A 139 -13.32 -2.10 32.87
N LYS A 140 -14.17 -2.14 31.84
CA LYS A 140 -13.76 -2.47 30.46
C LYS A 140 -13.30 -1.18 29.79
N PRO A 141 -12.00 -0.87 29.75
CA PRO A 141 -11.56 0.41 29.25
C PRO A 141 -11.65 0.49 27.74
N HIS A 142 -11.89 1.70 27.26
CA HIS A 142 -11.53 2.04 25.90
C HIS A 142 -10.09 2.54 25.88
N VAL A 143 -9.40 2.25 24.78
CA VAL A 143 -8.03 2.67 24.56
C VAL A 143 -7.95 3.38 23.21
N GLU A 144 -7.18 4.46 23.19
CA GLU A 144 -6.76 5.17 22.00
C GLU A 144 -5.25 5.40 22.09
N ALA A 145 -4.54 5.25 20.97
CA ALA A 145 -3.10 5.41 20.95
C ALA A 145 -2.59 5.92 19.61
N TRP A 146 -1.54 6.74 19.64
CA TRP A 146 -0.86 7.29 18.47
C TRP A 146 0.65 7.14 18.64
N LEU A 147 1.29 6.43 17.72
CA LEU A 147 2.75 6.33 17.64
C LEU A 147 3.24 7.13 16.43
N TYR A 148 4.13 8.09 16.67
CA TYR A 148 4.59 9.06 15.67
C TYR A 148 6.04 9.49 15.91
N PRO A 149 6.79 9.94 14.89
CA PRO A 149 8.17 10.40 15.09
C PRO A 149 8.23 11.66 15.98
N ASP A 150 9.36 11.91 16.64
CA ASP A 150 9.52 13.08 17.49
C ASP A 150 9.22 14.39 16.72
N PRO A 151 8.24 15.21 17.16
CA PRO A 151 7.90 16.47 16.51
C PRO A 151 9.05 17.48 16.44
N THR A 152 10.11 17.33 17.25
CA THR A 152 11.30 18.18 17.12
C THR A 152 12.06 17.91 15.81
N SER A 153 12.04 16.66 15.34
CA SER A 153 12.70 16.23 14.12
C SER A 153 11.74 16.23 12.93
N TYR A 154 10.46 15.95 13.18
CA TYR A 154 9.42 15.86 12.16
C TYR A 154 8.13 16.59 12.61
N PRO A 155 8.12 17.93 12.57
CA PRO A 155 7.04 18.75 13.16
C PRO A 155 5.66 18.49 12.55
N ASP A 156 5.61 18.14 11.26
CA ASP A 156 4.36 17.97 10.51
C ASP A 156 4.04 16.50 10.17
N ALA A 157 4.74 15.53 10.78
CA ALA A 157 4.58 14.12 10.43
C ALA A 157 3.17 13.57 10.69
N LYS A 158 2.41 14.15 11.63
CA LYS A 158 1.01 13.73 11.87
C LYS A 158 0.03 14.20 10.79
N THR A 159 0.35 15.27 10.07
CA THR A 159 -0.60 15.96 9.17
C THR A 159 -0.16 15.97 7.71
N THR A 160 1.12 15.72 7.44
CA THR A 160 1.68 15.81 6.09
C THR A 160 2.51 14.58 5.76
N VAL A 161 2.51 14.25 4.46
CA VAL A 161 3.38 13.27 3.85
C VAL A 161 4.47 14.01 3.07
N VAL A 162 5.74 13.67 3.30
CA VAL A 162 6.84 14.25 2.52
C VAL A 162 6.84 13.69 1.09
N GLN A 163 7.23 14.55 0.14
CA GLN A 163 7.30 14.17 -1.27
C GLN A 163 8.47 13.22 -1.56
N ASP A 164 9.63 13.45 -0.93
CA ASP A 164 10.79 12.58 -1.09
C ASP A 164 10.88 11.59 0.07
N GLN A 165 10.62 10.32 -0.22
CA GLN A 165 10.69 9.21 0.73
C GLN A 165 11.80 8.22 0.34
N SER A 166 12.80 8.65 -0.43
CA SER A 166 13.85 7.77 -0.92
C SER A 166 14.80 7.27 0.19
N ASP A 167 14.90 7.99 1.31
CA ASP A 167 15.62 7.59 2.52
C ASP A 167 14.70 6.80 3.47
N GLU A 168 15.24 5.77 4.12
CA GLU A 168 14.48 4.91 5.04
C GLU A 168 13.90 5.72 6.21
N SER A 169 14.62 6.72 6.73
CA SER A 169 14.15 7.53 7.85
C SER A 169 13.01 8.46 7.46
N ASP A 170 13.09 9.08 6.28
CA ASP A 170 12.02 9.91 5.72
C ASP A 170 10.78 9.07 5.40
N PHE A 171 10.98 7.88 4.82
CA PHE A 171 9.90 6.92 4.56
C PHE A 171 9.21 6.48 5.86
N LEU A 172 9.97 6.03 6.86
CA LEU A 172 9.44 5.60 8.14
C LEU A 172 8.73 6.72 8.88
N ALA A 173 9.23 7.95 8.83
CA ALA A 173 8.58 9.09 9.48
C ALA A 173 7.15 9.33 8.97
N GLN A 174 6.80 8.77 7.81
CA GLN A 174 5.44 8.84 7.29
C GLN A 174 4.52 7.77 7.87
N ASP A 175 5.05 6.71 8.46
CA ASP A 175 4.29 5.54 8.90
C ASP A 175 3.69 5.70 10.31
N ILE A 176 2.80 6.68 10.46
CA ILE A 176 2.10 6.92 11.72
C ILE A 176 1.24 5.72 12.06
N LEU A 177 1.35 5.20 13.28
CA LEU A 177 0.51 4.11 13.76
C LEU A 177 -0.56 4.64 14.71
N TYR A 178 -1.76 4.12 14.56
CA TYR A 178 -2.92 4.59 15.28
C TYR A 178 -3.78 3.42 15.73
N ARG A 179 -4.37 3.57 16.92
CA ARG A 179 -5.49 2.79 17.39
C ARG A 179 -6.64 3.72 17.69
N ALA A 180 -7.73 3.56 16.95
CA ALA A 180 -8.99 4.23 17.24
C ALA A 180 -9.55 3.82 18.59
N LYS A 181 -10.16 4.80 19.24
CA LYS A 181 -10.82 4.63 20.53
C LYS A 181 -11.81 3.46 20.49
N SER A 182 -11.43 2.37 21.13
CA SER A 182 -12.17 1.11 21.10
C SER A 182 -11.95 0.34 22.39
N VAL A 183 -12.90 -0.54 22.75
CA VAL A 183 -12.76 -1.43 23.91
C VAL A 183 -11.55 -2.34 23.69
N LEU A 184 -10.79 -2.64 24.74
CA LEU A 184 -9.80 -3.71 24.68
C LEU A 184 -10.50 -5.07 24.52
N PRO A 185 -9.96 -6.01 23.70
CA PRO A 185 -10.50 -7.37 23.60
C PRO A 185 -10.68 -8.03 24.98
N GLU A 186 -11.70 -8.87 25.15
CA GLU A 186 -12.09 -9.41 26.48
C GLU A 186 -10.96 -10.21 27.17
N ASN A 187 -10.08 -10.85 26.40
CA ASN A 187 -8.89 -11.53 26.90
C ASN A 187 -7.75 -10.59 27.37
N ALA A 188 -7.75 -9.33 26.94
CA ALA A 188 -6.83 -8.32 27.45
C ALA A 188 -7.24 -7.81 28.85
N THR A 189 -8.53 -7.89 29.19
CA THR A 189 -9.03 -7.51 30.53
C THR A 189 -8.80 -8.57 31.60
N GLU A 190 -8.70 -9.86 31.24
CA GLU A 190 -8.39 -10.95 32.17
C GLU A 190 -6.95 -10.90 32.71
N SER A 191 -6.11 -10.03 32.15
CA SER A 191 -4.73 -9.82 32.56
C SER A 191 -4.31 -8.35 32.41
N PHE A 192 -5.05 -7.43 33.05
CA PHE A 192 -4.49 -6.13 33.43
C PHE A 192 -3.30 -6.39 34.38
N GLY A 193 -2.16 -6.68 33.79
CA GLY A 193 -0.89 -6.86 34.47
C GLY A 193 -0.04 -5.60 34.34
N LYS A 194 1.17 -5.67 34.92
CA LYS A 194 2.18 -4.62 34.84
C LYS A 194 2.46 -4.11 33.41
N LYS A 195 2.23 -4.91 32.37
CA LYS A 195 2.48 -4.54 30.97
C LYS A 195 1.17 -4.58 30.18
N LEU A 196 0.67 -3.43 29.77
CA LEU A 196 -0.56 -3.32 28.98
C LEU A 196 -0.24 -3.47 27.49
N SER A 197 -0.79 -4.49 26.83
CA SER A 197 -0.58 -4.72 25.40
C SER A 197 -1.63 -4.03 24.53
N VAL A 198 -1.17 -3.27 23.53
CA VAL A 198 -2.01 -2.47 22.64
C VAL A 198 -1.64 -2.76 21.20
N GLN A 199 -2.62 -3.12 20.38
CA GLN A 199 -2.44 -3.32 18.95
C GLN A 199 -2.75 -2.02 18.20
N LEU A 200 -1.81 -1.58 17.37
CA LEU A 200 -1.92 -0.45 16.47
C LEU A 200 -2.08 -0.93 15.01
N SER A 201 -2.59 -0.03 14.17
CA SER A 201 -2.66 -0.19 12.71
C SER A 201 -2.00 1.00 12.03
N HIS A 202 -1.56 0.85 10.78
CA HIS A 202 -1.04 1.97 10.01
C HIS A 202 -2.16 2.99 9.75
N GLN A 203 -1.92 4.26 10.07
CA GLN A 203 -2.90 5.33 9.85
C GLN A 203 -3.09 5.60 8.34
N ARG A 204 -2.02 5.46 7.57
CA ARG A 204 -1.93 5.84 6.16
C ARG A 204 -2.16 4.68 5.21
N ALA A 205 -2.14 4.99 3.92
CA ALA A 205 -2.13 4.01 2.84
C ALA A 205 -0.73 3.87 2.25
N MET A 206 -0.40 2.67 1.75
CA MET A 206 0.85 2.40 1.03
C MET A 206 0.55 2.04 -0.42
N LEU A 207 1.34 2.57 -1.36
CA LEU A 207 1.48 2.02 -2.70
C LEU A 207 2.76 1.20 -2.75
N ASN A 208 2.70 -0.06 -3.18
CA ASN A 208 3.87 -0.92 -3.36
C ASN A 208 4.00 -1.36 -4.82
N PHE A 209 5.07 -0.95 -5.47
CA PHE A 209 5.35 -1.21 -6.88
C PHE A 209 6.48 -2.21 -7.03
N LYS A 210 6.18 -3.38 -7.59
CA LYS A 210 7.18 -4.40 -7.90
C LYS A 210 7.39 -4.51 -9.39
N PHE A 211 8.63 -4.39 -9.83
CA PHE A 211 8.95 -4.56 -11.23
C PHE A 211 9.21 -6.03 -11.55
N GLN A 212 8.56 -6.54 -12.59
CA GLN A 212 8.66 -7.91 -13.08
C GLN A 212 9.33 -7.93 -14.46
N ASP A 213 9.87 -9.09 -14.84
CA ASP A 213 10.44 -9.34 -16.18
C ASP A 213 11.56 -8.37 -16.60
N ILE A 214 12.24 -7.76 -15.64
CA ILE A 214 13.40 -6.91 -15.88
C ILE A 214 14.67 -7.77 -15.92
N VAL A 215 15.45 -7.64 -17.00
CA VAL A 215 16.81 -8.20 -17.07
C VAL A 215 17.76 -7.27 -16.32
N ARG A 216 18.01 -7.57 -15.03
CA ARG A 216 18.78 -6.69 -14.13
C ARG A 216 20.22 -6.45 -14.60
N GLU A 217 20.81 -7.40 -15.34
CA GLU A 217 22.18 -7.34 -15.84
C GLU A 217 22.41 -6.17 -16.81
N ASP A 218 21.35 -5.68 -17.45
CA ASP A 218 21.42 -4.57 -18.42
C ASP A 218 21.10 -3.20 -17.79
N ILE A 219 20.83 -3.15 -16.48
CA ILE A 219 20.40 -1.93 -15.79
C ILE A 219 21.36 -1.59 -14.66
N ASN A 220 22.08 -0.49 -14.82
CA ASN A 220 22.95 0.08 -13.79
C ASN A 220 22.13 0.82 -12.73
N GLU A 221 21.23 1.71 -13.15
CA GLU A 221 20.47 2.58 -12.26
C GLU A 221 18.98 2.58 -12.62
N VAL A 222 18.13 2.75 -11.61
CA VAL A 222 16.69 2.96 -11.79
C VAL A 222 16.25 4.11 -10.92
N THR A 223 15.67 5.13 -11.56
CA THR A 223 14.97 6.20 -10.86
C THR A 223 13.48 5.98 -11.01
N VAL A 224 12.73 6.01 -9.91
CA VAL A 224 11.27 5.94 -9.92
C VAL A 224 10.72 7.23 -9.36
N LYS A 225 9.67 7.75 -10.00
CA LYS A 225 8.87 8.88 -9.57
C LYS A 225 7.40 8.49 -9.67
N VAL A 226 6.60 8.95 -8.71
CA VAL A 226 5.16 8.69 -8.71
C VAL A 226 4.45 10.03 -8.64
N LYS A 227 3.66 10.36 -9.66
CA LYS A 227 2.82 11.55 -9.70
C LYS A 227 1.43 11.19 -9.20
N VAL A 228 0.98 11.85 -8.15
CA VAL A 228 -0.35 11.68 -7.57
C VAL A 228 -1.06 13.02 -7.60
N GLY A 229 -2.06 13.17 -8.48
CA GLY A 229 -2.86 14.40 -8.57
C GLY A 229 -2.05 15.63 -8.95
N GLY A 230 -0.97 15.43 -9.72
CA GLY A 230 -0.02 16.48 -10.11
C GLY A 230 1.09 16.75 -9.11
N THR A 231 1.13 16.06 -7.96
CA THR A 231 2.24 16.13 -7.00
C THR A 231 3.23 15.01 -7.27
N ASP A 232 4.52 15.35 -7.37
CA ASP A 232 5.58 14.38 -7.59
C ASP A 232 6.10 13.82 -6.27
N TYR A 233 6.21 12.50 -6.18
CA TYR A 233 6.79 11.76 -5.07
C TYR A 233 7.99 10.93 -5.51
N THR A 234 8.98 10.79 -4.64
CA THR A 234 10.08 9.82 -4.77
C THR A 234 9.82 8.67 -3.79
N PRO A 235 9.54 7.43 -4.25
CA PRO A 235 9.29 6.31 -3.37
C PRO A 235 10.57 5.74 -2.75
N TYR A 236 10.43 5.04 -1.64
CA TYR A 236 11.49 4.25 -1.01
C TYR A 236 11.81 3.02 -1.85
N SER A 237 13.10 2.72 -2.04
CA SER A 237 13.55 1.54 -2.78
C SER A 237 13.95 0.41 -1.83
N LEU A 238 13.28 -0.74 -1.94
CA LEU A 238 13.64 -1.96 -1.22
C LEU A 238 14.91 -2.54 -1.85
N ARG A 239 16.04 -2.43 -1.17
CA ARG A 239 17.33 -2.90 -1.69
C ARG A 239 17.51 -4.42 -1.54
N ALA A 240 16.69 -5.21 -2.24
CA ALA A 240 16.94 -6.63 -2.42
C ALA A 240 17.75 -6.85 -3.72
N ALA A 241 18.85 -7.58 -3.65
CA ALA A 241 19.60 -7.96 -4.84
C ALA A 241 18.69 -8.71 -5.83
N GLY A 242 18.53 -8.18 -7.05
CA GLY A 242 17.82 -8.83 -8.16
C GLY A 242 16.34 -8.45 -8.33
N VAL A 243 15.70 -7.80 -7.36
CA VAL A 243 14.29 -7.40 -7.46
C VAL A 243 14.15 -5.90 -7.23
N LEU A 244 13.53 -5.21 -8.18
CA LEU A 244 13.20 -3.79 -8.07
C LEU A 244 11.80 -3.69 -7.46
N GLU A 245 11.72 -3.22 -6.21
CA GLU A 245 10.46 -3.01 -5.50
C GLU A 245 10.52 -1.67 -4.75
N TYR A 246 9.43 -0.92 -4.78
CA TYR A 246 9.37 0.44 -4.27
C TYR A 246 8.09 0.69 -3.48
N MET A 247 8.22 1.34 -2.33
CA MET A 247 7.09 1.66 -1.45
C MET A 247 6.90 3.17 -1.35
N LEU A 248 5.65 3.62 -1.35
CA LEU A 248 5.26 5.01 -1.19
C LEU A 248 4.11 5.10 -0.20
N ILE A 249 4.29 5.88 0.87
CA ILE A 249 3.21 6.16 1.83
C ILE A 249 2.47 7.42 1.37
N LEU A 250 1.14 7.37 1.39
CA LEU A 250 0.26 8.47 1.03
C LEU A 250 -0.76 8.73 2.14
N PRO A 251 -1.31 9.96 2.23
CA PRO A 251 -2.42 10.26 3.13
C PRO A 251 -3.63 9.36 2.83
N GLU A 252 -4.31 8.89 3.88
CA GLU A 252 -5.53 8.08 3.77
C GLU A 252 -6.72 8.85 3.18
N ASP A 253 -6.70 10.18 3.17
CA ASP A 253 -7.71 11.00 2.52
C ASP A 253 -7.44 11.25 1.02
N THR A 254 -6.36 10.68 0.48
CA THR A 254 -6.05 10.76 -0.96
C THR A 254 -7.23 10.21 -1.76
N PRO A 255 -7.88 11.01 -2.63
CA PRO A 255 -9.01 10.53 -3.41
C PRO A 255 -8.58 9.43 -4.38
N ALA A 256 -9.32 8.33 -4.46
CA ALA A 256 -9.05 7.23 -5.37
C ALA A 256 -9.18 7.63 -6.85
N ALA A 257 -9.98 8.67 -7.14
CA ALA A 257 -10.10 9.27 -8.47
C ALA A 257 -8.87 10.10 -8.88
N THR A 258 -7.92 10.30 -7.95
CA THR A 258 -6.69 11.02 -8.23
C THR A 258 -5.87 10.24 -9.25
N GLU A 259 -5.44 10.90 -10.31
CA GLU A 259 -4.57 10.27 -11.30
C GLU A 259 -3.23 9.92 -10.65
N ILE A 260 -2.85 8.64 -10.75
CA ILE A 260 -1.55 8.12 -10.31
C ILE A 260 -0.77 7.73 -11.56
N ILE A 261 0.44 8.28 -11.70
CA ILE A 261 1.35 7.95 -12.80
C ILE A 261 2.67 7.51 -12.19
N VAL A 262 3.12 6.31 -12.52
CA VAL A 262 4.47 5.84 -12.19
C VAL A 262 5.38 6.10 -13.39
N GLU A 263 6.36 6.95 -13.18
CA GLU A 263 7.42 7.27 -14.13
C GLU A 263 8.69 6.58 -13.65
N TYR A 264 9.36 5.81 -14.51
CA TYR A 264 10.67 5.28 -14.16
C TYR A 264 11.65 5.33 -15.32
N GLU A 265 12.90 5.62 -14.99
CA GLU A 265 14.01 5.74 -15.91
C GLU A 265 15.04 4.68 -15.56
N THR A 266 15.34 3.81 -16.52
CA THR A 266 16.40 2.82 -16.39
C THR A 266 17.61 3.33 -17.14
N VAL A 267 18.76 3.37 -16.46
CA VAL A 267 20.05 3.69 -17.09
C VAL A 267 20.79 2.36 -17.23
N GLY A 268 21.10 1.98 -18.47
CA GLY A 268 21.88 0.78 -18.73
C GLY A 268 23.38 0.99 -18.50
N ASN A 269 24.20 0.06 -18.95
CA ASN A 269 25.65 0.29 -19.05
C ASN A 269 25.98 1.46 -19.98
N ASP A 270 27.21 1.97 -19.95
CA ASP A 270 27.65 3.16 -20.70
C ASP A 270 27.41 3.10 -22.24
N LEU A 271 26.99 1.95 -22.77
CA LEU A 271 26.67 1.73 -24.18
C LEU A 271 25.16 1.79 -24.50
N LEU A 272 24.29 1.91 -23.49
CA LEU A 272 22.83 1.87 -23.62
C LEU A 272 22.21 3.24 -23.30
N GLN A 273 21.23 3.67 -24.11
CA GLN A 273 20.46 4.89 -23.83
C GLN A 273 19.47 4.65 -22.68
N PRO A 274 19.22 5.66 -21.82
CA PRO A 274 18.18 5.56 -20.80
C PRO A 274 16.81 5.28 -21.40
N ILE A 275 16.04 4.37 -20.80
CA ILE A 275 14.66 4.09 -21.21
C ILE A 275 13.72 4.68 -20.18
N LYS A 276 12.78 5.52 -20.65
CA LYS A 276 11.76 6.15 -19.82
C LYS A 276 10.43 5.46 -20.02
N TYR A 277 9.81 5.09 -18.92
CA TYR A 277 8.52 4.43 -18.89
C TYR A 277 7.55 5.29 -18.10
N LYS A 278 6.29 5.30 -18.54
CA LYS A 278 5.20 6.02 -17.88
C LYS A 278 3.98 5.10 -17.84
N HIS A 279 3.51 4.80 -16.63
CA HIS A 279 2.36 3.94 -16.41
C HIS A 279 1.30 4.68 -15.63
N LYS A 280 0.11 4.79 -16.21
CA LYS A 280 -1.06 5.30 -15.50
C LYS A 280 -1.67 4.17 -14.68
N VAL A 281 -1.75 4.38 -13.37
CA VAL A 281 -2.34 3.44 -12.42
C VAL A 281 -3.81 3.75 -12.22
N ASN A 282 -4.64 2.71 -12.31
CA ASN A 282 -6.05 2.76 -11.93
C ASN A 282 -6.24 1.87 -10.71
N LEU A 283 -6.66 2.48 -9.58
CA LEU A 283 -6.86 1.77 -8.33
C LEU A 283 -8.07 0.83 -8.33
N GLY A 284 -9.04 1.06 -9.23
CA GLY A 284 -10.25 0.24 -9.31
C GLY A 284 -11.20 0.41 -8.12
N ILE A 285 -10.95 1.38 -7.23
CA ILE A 285 -11.73 1.65 -6.02
C ILE A 285 -12.45 3.00 -6.14
N THR A 286 -13.51 3.19 -5.36
CA THR A 286 -14.20 4.49 -5.21
C THR A 286 -13.95 5.08 -3.82
N GLY A 287 -13.99 6.41 -3.68
CA GLY A 287 -13.76 7.07 -2.38
C GLY A 287 -12.32 7.56 -2.21
N THR A 288 -11.73 7.33 -1.04
CA THR A 288 -10.33 7.64 -0.72
C THR A 288 -9.54 6.36 -0.49
N LEU A 289 -8.22 6.46 -0.43
CA LEU A 289 -7.39 5.33 0.00
C LEU A 289 -7.80 4.87 1.41
N GLY A 290 -7.75 3.57 1.66
CA GLY A 290 -8.06 3.05 2.99
C GLY A 290 -6.85 3.17 3.91
N SER A 291 -7.07 3.65 5.12
CA SER A 291 -6.12 3.50 6.22
C SER A 291 -5.77 2.01 6.39
N ASN A 292 -4.50 1.72 6.67
CA ASN A 292 -3.98 0.36 6.85
C ASN A 292 -4.07 -0.55 5.60
N ASN A 293 -4.33 0.02 4.43
CA ASN A 293 -4.29 -0.71 3.17
C ASN A 293 -2.95 -0.51 2.46
N CYS A 294 -2.44 -1.59 1.88
CA CYS A 294 -1.36 -1.54 0.92
C CYS A 294 -1.91 -1.94 -0.46
N TYR A 295 -1.70 -1.07 -1.43
CA TYR A 295 -2.08 -1.23 -2.83
C TYR A 295 -0.86 -1.74 -3.59
N CYS A 296 -0.87 -3.02 -3.94
CA CYS A 296 0.26 -3.68 -4.57
C CYS A 296 0.08 -3.72 -6.10
N PHE A 297 1.13 -3.33 -6.82
CA PHE A 297 1.19 -3.27 -8.28
C PHE A 297 2.39 -4.06 -8.76
N ALA A 298 2.21 -4.82 -9.83
CA ALA A 298 3.34 -5.30 -10.60
C ALA A 298 3.46 -4.53 -11.91
N LEU A 299 4.65 -4.01 -12.15
CA LEU A 299 5.00 -3.26 -13.35
C LEU A 299 5.86 -4.15 -14.24
N SER A 300 5.36 -4.50 -15.42
CA SER A 300 6.16 -5.21 -16.41
C SER A 300 6.47 -4.29 -17.59
N PRO A 301 7.76 -3.98 -17.86
CA PRO A 301 8.15 -3.29 -19.09
C PRO A 301 7.91 -4.16 -20.33
N LYS A 302 7.66 -5.47 -20.14
CA LYS A 302 7.39 -6.40 -21.25
C LYS A 302 5.96 -6.29 -21.78
N GLU A 303 5.01 -5.80 -21.01
CA GLU A 303 3.60 -5.82 -21.41
C GLU A 303 2.94 -4.45 -21.35
N MET A 304 3.63 -3.44 -20.80
CA MET A 304 3.02 -2.17 -20.36
C MET A 304 1.77 -2.38 -19.50
N THR A 305 1.63 -3.55 -18.91
CA THR A 305 0.53 -3.89 -18.02
C THR A 305 0.92 -3.52 -16.60
N ILE A 306 -0.03 -2.93 -15.89
CA ILE A 306 -0.05 -2.97 -14.44
C ILE A 306 -0.88 -4.20 -14.10
N SER A 307 -0.31 -5.13 -13.33
CA SER A 307 -1.06 -6.23 -12.72
C SER A 307 -2.24 -5.65 -11.91
N PRO A 308 -3.39 -6.36 -11.78
CA PRO A 308 -4.52 -5.88 -10.99
C PRO A 308 -4.08 -5.35 -9.64
N VAL A 309 -4.71 -4.25 -9.20
CA VAL A 309 -4.41 -3.67 -7.89
C VAL A 309 -4.88 -4.64 -6.83
N ALA A 310 -3.92 -5.23 -6.15
CA ALA A 310 -4.17 -6.06 -5.00
C ALA A 310 -4.22 -5.18 -3.77
N VAL A 311 -5.39 -5.09 -3.14
CA VAL A 311 -5.51 -4.41 -1.84
C VAL A 311 -5.33 -5.46 -0.75
N ILE A 312 -4.28 -5.30 0.02
CA ILE A 312 -4.00 -6.13 1.19
C ILE A 312 -4.06 -5.26 2.45
N ASN A 313 -4.34 -5.90 3.58
CA ASN A 313 -4.11 -5.30 4.88
C ASN A 313 -2.60 -5.18 5.10
N TRP A 314 -2.11 -3.98 5.36
CA TRP A 314 -0.69 -3.69 5.49
C TRP A 314 -0.08 -4.41 6.70
N VAL A 315 -0.80 -4.47 7.83
CA VAL A 315 -0.36 -5.22 9.03
C VAL A 315 -0.31 -6.73 8.80
N THR A 316 -1.33 -7.32 8.15
CA THR A 316 -1.45 -8.79 8.09
C THR A 316 -0.90 -9.41 6.82
N GLY A 317 -0.75 -8.63 5.75
CA GLY A 317 -0.44 -9.12 4.40
C GLY A 317 -1.61 -9.85 3.73
N GLU A 318 -2.76 -9.97 4.40
CA GLU A 318 -3.91 -10.71 3.89
C GLU A 318 -4.75 -9.85 2.92
N PRO A 319 -5.33 -10.43 1.86
CA PRO A 319 -6.22 -9.72 0.97
C PRO A 319 -7.43 -9.12 1.70
N VAL A 320 -7.77 -7.87 1.39
CA VAL A 320 -9.03 -7.27 1.85
C VAL A 320 -10.18 -7.84 1.00
N LEU A 321 -11.18 -8.44 1.64
CA LEU A 321 -12.38 -8.97 0.95
C LEU A 321 -13.09 -7.84 0.19
N GLY A 322 -13.07 -7.85 -1.15
CA GLY A 322 -14.01 -7.03 -1.92
C GLY A 322 -13.62 -6.51 -3.29
N GLU A 323 -12.35 -6.40 -3.70
CA GLU A 323 -12.03 -5.73 -4.96
C GLU A 323 -10.91 -6.44 -5.73
N TYR A 324 -11.26 -6.94 -6.91
CA TYR A 324 -10.35 -7.42 -7.94
C TYR A 324 -10.81 -6.79 -9.25
N VAL A 325 -10.21 -5.67 -9.64
CA VAL A 325 -10.45 -5.08 -10.96
C VAL A 325 -9.28 -5.47 -11.86
N ALA A 326 -9.49 -6.53 -12.64
CA ALA A 326 -8.61 -6.88 -13.74
C ALA A 326 -9.01 -6.07 -14.97
N VAL A 327 -8.05 -5.35 -15.57
CA VAL A 327 -8.12 -4.95 -16.98
C VAL A 327 -6.78 -5.27 -17.61
N THR A 328 -6.70 -6.41 -18.30
CA THR A 328 -5.60 -6.77 -19.19
C THR A 328 -5.92 -6.19 -20.56
N ALA A 329 -5.09 -5.29 -21.09
CA ALA A 329 -5.17 -4.90 -22.49
C ALA A 329 -3.77 -4.72 -23.06
N TYR A 330 -3.39 -5.62 -23.98
CA TYR A 330 -2.28 -5.39 -24.89
C TYR A 330 -2.71 -4.38 -25.97
N PRO A 331 -1.79 -3.61 -26.58
CA PRO A 331 -2.11 -2.94 -27.83
C PRO A 331 -2.39 -3.99 -28.90
N THR A 332 -3.63 -4.03 -29.38
CA THR A 332 -4.02 -4.88 -30.50
C THR A 332 -3.87 -4.09 -31.78
N PHE A 333 -3.04 -4.60 -32.69
CA PHE A 333 -2.90 -4.05 -34.03
C PHE A 333 -3.97 -4.65 -34.93
N LYS A 334 -4.73 -3.81 -35.63
CA LYS A 334 -5.63 -4.24 -36.71
C LYS A 334 -4.94 -4.05 -38.05
N GLY A 335 -4.75 -5.13 -38.79
CA GLY A 335 -4.16 -5.12 -40.12
C GLY A 335 -4.87 -6.09 -41.06
N PRO A 336 -4.37 -6.24 -42.30
CA PRO A 336 -5.00 -7.10 -43.29
C PRO A 336 -5.08 -8.57 -42.83
N LYS A 337 -6.30 -9.13 -42.85
CA LYS A 337 -6.61 -10.48 -42.37
C LYS A 337 -5.77 -11.56 -43.04
N ASN A 338 -5.22 -12.49 -42.26
CA ASN A 338 -4.40 -13.62 -42.71
C ASN A 338 -3.17 -13.22 -43.55
N GLN A 339 -2.64 -12.02 -43.36
CA GLN A 339 -1.41 -11.58 -44.03
C GLN A 339 -0.23 -11.50 -43.06
N THR A 340 0.98 -11.54 -43.62
CA THR A 340 2.22 -11.42 -42.87
C THR A 340 3.01 -10.23 -43.39
N PHE A 341 3.54 -9.42 -42.46
CA PHE A 341 4.36 -8.25 -42.73
C PHE A 341 5.65 -8.31 -41.91
N TYR A 342 6.63 -7.51 -42.30
CA TYR A 342 7.97 -7.47 -41.73
C TYR A 342 8.27 -6.08 -41.22
N PHE A 343 8.39 -5.90 -39.91
CA PHE A 343 8.60 -4.59 -39.30
C PHE A 343 10.09 -4.32 -39.10
N TYR A 344 10.50 -3.08 -39.36
CA TYR A 344 11.82 -2.59 -39.01
C TYR A 344 11.74 -1.55 -37.90
N TYR A 345 12.64 -1.70 -36.93
CA TYR A 345 12.75 -0.83 -35.76
C TYR A 345 13.98 0.08 -35.88
N ASP A 346 13.83 1.37 -35.57
CA ASP A 346 14.89 2.40 -35.68
C ASP A 346 16.12 2.14 -34.79
N ASN A 347 15.96 1.26 -33.81
CA ASN A 347 16.99 0.83 -32.87
C ASN A 347 18.02 -0.11 -33.54
N LYS A 348 18.43 0.16 -34.79
CA LYS A 348 19.46 -0.53 -35.61
C LYS A 348 19.77 -1.98 -35.19
N LEU A 349 18.75 -2.83 -35.08
CA LEU A 349 18.97 -4.24 -34.82
C LEU A 349 19.46 -4.85 -36.12
N THR A 350 20.68 -5.37 -36.13
CA THR A 350 21.20 -6.12 -37.26
C THR A 350 21.33 -7.60 -36.90
N VAL A 351 21.30 -8.47 -37.91
CA VAL A 351 21.42 -9.92 -37.72
C VAL A 351 22.74 -10.30 -37.03
N ASP A 352 23.79 -9.52 -37.25
CA ASP A 352 25.14 -9.73 -36.74
C ASP A 352 25.50 -8.87 -35.52
N GLY A 353 24.59 -8.01 -35.04
CA GLY A 353 24.83 -7.10 -33.91
C GLY A 353 25.78 -5.93 -34.19
N THR A 354 26.15 -5.66 -35.44
CA THR A 354 27.01 -4.53 -35.83
C THR A 354 26.22 -3.31 -36.32
N LEU A 355 26.76 -2.10 -36.15
CA LEU A 355 26.10 -0.85 -36.57
C LEU A 355 25.81 -0.73 -38.09
N ASN A 356 26.46 -1.57 -38.92
CA ASN A 356 26.36 -1.54 -40.38
C ASN A 356 25.92 -2.89 -40.99
N GLY A 357 25.45 -3.83 -40.16
CA GLY A 357 25.02 -5.15 -40.62
C GLY A 357 23.64 -5.17 -41.26
N THR A 358 23.22 -6.36 -41.73
CA THR A 358 21.90 -6.56 -42.33
C THR A 358 20.80 -6.29 -41.30
N PRO A 359 19.84 -5.39 -41.59
CA PRO A 359 18.69 -5.13 -40.73
C PRO A 359 17.92 -6.39 -40.33
N LYS A 360 17.63 -6.52 -39.04
CA LYS A 360 16.79 -7.58 -38.49
C LYS A 360 15.33 -7.16 -38.57
N LEU A 361 14.60 -7.76 -39.50
CA LEU A 361 13.16 -7.61 -39.62
C LEU A 361 12.44 -8.53 -38.64
N HIS A 362 11.27 -8.10 -38.16
CA HIS A 362 10.41 -8.91 -37.32
C HIS A 362 9.15 -9.29 -38.09
N GLU A 363 8.96 -10.59 -38.29
CA GLU A 363 7.79 -11.15 -38.96
C GLU A 363 6.56 -11.03 -38.05
N ILE A 364 5.48 -10.47 -38.59
CA ILE A 364 4.22 -10.22 -37.91
C ILE A 364 3.09 -10.80 -38.76
N SER A 365 2.40 -11.82 -38.24
CA SER A 365 1.24 -12.41 -38.90
C SER A 365 -0.05 -11.97 -38.21
N PHE A 366 -1.03 -11.56 -39.01
CA PHE A 366 -2.38 -11.22 -38.55
C PHE A 366 -3.30 -12.44 -38.65
N ASN A 367 -4.13 -12.64 -37.63
CA ASN A 367 -5.09 -13.74 -37.60
C ASN A 367 -6.26 -13.53 -38.59
N ASN A 368 -7.24 -14.44 -38.56
CA ASN A 368 -8.47 -14.39 -39.35
C ASN A 368 -9.35 -13.16 -39.09
N ASP A 369 -9.19 -12.54 -37.93
CA ASP A 369 -9.84 -11.30 -37.55
C ASP A 369 -9.00 -10.06 -37.91
N GLY A 370 -7.79 -10.25 -38.43
CA GLY A 370 -6.88 -9.16 -38.77
C GLY A 370 -6.17 -8.59 -37.54
N GLU A 371 -6.08 -9.38 -36.47
CA GLU A 371 -5.47 -8.96 -35.22
C GLU A 371 -4.09 -9.58 -35.05
N CYS A 372 -3.19 -8.77 -34.52
CA CYS A 372 -1.91 -9.22 -34.00
C CYS A 372 -1.62 -8.47 -32.70
N THR A 373 -0.97 -9.15 -31.76
CA THR A 373 -0.53 -8.56 -30.50
C THR A 373 0.98 -8.44 -30.53
N ILE A 374 1.48 -7.21 -30.43
CA ILE A 374 2.93 -6.94 -30.38
C ILE A 374 3.27 -6.46 -29.00
N LYS A 375 4.36 -7.01 -28.46
CA LYS A 375 4.95 -6.62 -27.20
C LYS A 375 5.32 -5.12 -27.24
N PRO A 376 4.78 -4.26 -26.35
CA PRO A 376 5.24 -2.89 -26.24
C PRO A 376 6.59 -2.89 -25.52
N ASP A 377 7.65 -2.49 -26.20
CA ASP A 377 9.02 -2.53 -25.66
C ASP A 377 9.86 -1.30 -26.02
N GLY A 378 9.21 -0.17 -26.31
CA GLY A 378 9.84 1.12 -26.60
C GLY A 378 10.47 1.23 -27.98
N ARG A 379 10.46 0.15 -28.78
CA ARG A 379 11.02 0.17 -30.14
C ARG A 379 10.15 1.01 -31.07
N ILE A 380 10.81 1.75 -31.96
CA ILE A 380 10.14 2.65 -32.91
C ILE A 380 10.04 1.95 -34.26
N ILE A 381 8.84 1.60 -34.72
CA ILE A 381 8.63 1.08 -36.06
C ILE A 381 8.74 2.25 -37.03
N THR A 382 9.65 2.12 -37.99
CA THR A 382 9.86 3.14 -39.04
C THR A 382 9.56 2.63 -40.43
N HIS A 383 9.52 1.31 -40.64
CA HIS A 383 9.18 0.71 -41.92
C HIS A 383 8.35 -0.55 -41.72
N ILE A 384 7.44 -0.81 -42.66
CA ILE A 384 6.62 -2.02 -42.72
C ILE A 384 6.74 -2.58 -44.12
N PHE A 385 7.26 -3.81 -44.25
CA PHE A 385 7.47 -4.47 -45.52
C PHE A 385 6.52 -5.65 -45.72
N ASN A 386 6.13 -5.93 -46.97
CA ASN A 386 5.37 -7.13 -47.36
C ASN A 386 6.27 -8.37 -47.63
N THR A 387 7.60 -8.18 -47.61
CA THR A 387 8.61 -9.21 -47.85
C THR A 387 9.82 -9.01 -46.94
N ASN A 388 10.60 -10.08 -46.70
CA ASN A 388 11.87 -10.02 -45.99
C ASN A 388 13.09 -9.87 -46.91
N SER A 389 12.88 -9.87 -48.23
CA SER A 389 13.92 -9.74 -49.24
C SER A 389 13.89 -8.32 -49.81
N LEU A 390 14.68 -7.43 -49.21
CA LEU A 390 14.64 -5.99 -49.46
C LEU A 390 15.76 -5.54 -50.41
N SER A 391 15.44 -4.60 -51.29
CA SER A 391 16.33 -3.80 -52.10
C SER A 391 16.61 -2.44 -51.45
N GLU A 392 17.60 -1.69 -51.94
CA GLU A 392 17.87 -0.32 -51.46
C GLU A 392 16.68 0.63 -51.69
N ALA A 393 15.86 0.39 -52.71
CA ALA A 393 14.69 1.22 -53.01
C ALA A 393 13.59 1.04 -51.95
N ASP A 394 13.41 -0.18 -51.44
CA ASP A 394 12.36 -0.50 -50.47
C ASP A 394 12.51 0.29 -49.16
N TRP A 395 13.76 0.59 -48.76
CA TRP A 395 14.07 1.40 -47.59
C TRP A 395 13.68 2.88 -47.73
N VAL A 396 13.50 3.36 -48.96
CA VAL A 396 13.02 4.72 -49.23
C VAL A 396 11.50 4.72 -49.39
N GLU A 397 10.96 3.72 -50.09
CA GLU A 397 9.55 3.63 -50.45
C GLU A 397 8.64 3.31 -49.26
N TYR A 398 9.02 2.34 -48.41
CA TYR A 398 8.14 1.84 -47.34
C TYR A 398 8.43 2.45 -45.97
N LYS A 399 9.07 3.62 -45.96
CA LYS A 399 9.27 4.40 -44.74
C LYS A 399 7.96 5.03 -44.30
N LEU A 400 7.61 4.83 -43.04
CA LEU A 400 6.46 5.47 -42.41
C LEU A 400 6.67 6.99 -42.32
N ALA A 401 5.66 7.75 -42.74
CA ALA A 401 5.66 9.20 -42.59
C ALA A 401 5.65 9.62 -41.10
N GLU A 402 4.88 8.89 -40.29
CA GLU A 402 4.87 9.01 -38.83
C GLU A 402 5.31 7.67 -38.22
N PRO A 403 6.49 7.60 -37.57
CA PRO A 403 6.94 6.40 -36.89
C PRO A 403 5.99 5.97 -35.77
N ILE A 404 5.82 4.66 -35.59
CA ILE A 404 4.99 4.11 -34.52
C ILE A 404 5.89 3.75 -33.35
N ILE A 405 5.73 4.45 -32.23
CA ILE A 405 6.48 4.15 -31.01
C ILE A 405 5.71 3.10 -30.22
N LEU A 406 6.30 1.91 -30.07
CA LEU A 406 5.70 0.83 -29.29
C LEU A 406 5.74 1.18 -27.80
N GLY A 407 4.64 1.72 -27.30
CA GLY A 407 4.45 2.01 -25.89
C GLY A 407 4.33 3.49 -25.50
N ASP A 408 4.30 4.40 -26.46
CA ASP A 408 3.99 5.82 -26.22
C ASP A 408 2.51 6.17 -26.48
N ALA A 409 1.75 5.22 -27.04
CA ALA A 409 0.36 5.46 -27.40
C ALA A 409 -0.58 5.25 -26.22
N GLU A 410 -1.35 6.29 -25.85
CA GLU A 410 -2.56 6.18 -25.02
C GLU A 410 -3.65 5.26 -25.65
N LYS A 411 -3.43 4.80 -26.89
CA LYS A 411 -4.39 4.04 -27.69
C LYS A 411 -4.09 2.54 -27.63
N MET A 412 -5.02 1.78 -27.05
CA MET A 412 -5.02 0.31 -27.05
C MET A 412 -5.21 -0.33 -28.44
N TYR A 413 -5.54 0.48 -29.46
CA TYR A 413 -5.75 0.03 -30.83
C TYR A 413 -5.00 0.92 -31.82
N ILE A 414 -4.17 0.27 -32.65
CA ILE A 414 -3.46 0.91 -33.76
C ILE A 414 -3.98 0.30 -35.05
N ASP A 415 -4.58 1.14 -35.90
CA ASP A 415 -5.06 0.74 -37.23
C ASP A 415 -3.89 0.73 -38.21
N LEU A 416 -3.32 -0.45 -38.42
CA LEU A 416 -2.31 -0.69 -39.45
C LEU A 416 -2.92 -0.95 -40.81
N GLU A 417 -4.20 -1.28 -40.91
CA GLU A 417 -4.85 -1.54 -42.20
C GLU A 417 -4.82 -0.29 -43.07
N THR A 418 -5.18 0.86 -42.50
CA THR A 418 -5.07 2.15 -43.19
C THR A 418 -3.61 2.49 -43.56
N ILE A 419 -2.66 2.25 -42.66
CA ILE A 419 -1.23 2.55 -42.90
C ILE A 419 -0.68 1.65 -44.01
N ILE A 420 -0.96 0.35 -43.97
CA ILE A 420 -0.51 -0.64 -44.94
C ILE A 420 -1.14 -0.37 -46.31
N ASN A 421 -2.44 -0.02 -46.38
CA ASN A 421 -3.07 0.33 -47.65
C ASN A 421 -2.49 1.60 -48.28
N ASN A 422 -1.94 2.52 -47.48
CA ASN A 422 -1.23 3.70 -48.02
C ASN A 422 0.18 3.35 -48.53
N LEU A 423 0.86 2.39 -47.89
CA LEU A 423 2.16 1.88 -48.33
C LEU A 423 2.04 0.96 -49.56
N TYR A 424 0.93 0.25 -49.67
CA TYR A 424 0.64 -0.74 -50.71
C TYR A 424 -0.77 -0.49 -51.32
N PRO A 425 -0.94 0.58 -52.11
CA PRO A 425 -2.23 0.96 -52.68
C PRO A 425 -2.77 0.01 -53.76
#